data_AF-A0A370B5F9-F1
#
_entry.id   AF-A0A370B5F9-F1
#
_cell.length_a   1.000
_cell.length_b   1.000
_cell.length_c   1.000
_cell.angle_alpha   90.00
_cell.angle_beta   90.00
_cell.angle_gamma   90.00
#
_symmetry.space_group_name_H-M   'P 1'
#
loop_
_entity.id
_entity.type
_entity.pdbx_description
1 polymer ?
#
loop_
_entity_poly.entity_id
_entity_poly.type
_entity_poly.pdbx_seq_one_letter_code
_entity_poly.pdbx_strand_id
1 'polypeptide(L)'
;MADDETSIKVSKAARERLGRLAQENGTTIRGLVEELAAARLTRTELHERGERARAYLREHMGVELTDADEEPGRRLLDAITARSGGSHGAAA
;
A
#
# COMPACT_ATOMS: atom_id res chain seq x y z
N MET A 1 -16.57 -23.25 7.32
CA MET A 1 -15.53 -22.73 6.43
C MET A 1 -14.27 -22.62 7.27
N ALA A 2 -13.41 -23.64 7.25
CA ALA A 2 -12.21 -23.74 8.10
C ALA A 2 -10.96 -24.10 7.26
N ASP A 3 -11.07 -24.01 5.93
CA ASP A 3 -10.08 -24.56 4.98
C ASP A 3 -9.04 -23.54 4.48
N ASP A 4 -9.06 -22.30 4.99
CA ASP A 4 -8.14 -21.23 4.54
C ASP A 4 -7.17 -20.76 5.65
N GLU A 5 -7.15 -21.47 6.79
CA GLU A 5 -6.22 -21.16 7.87
C GLU A 5 -4.83 -21.71 7.56
N THR A 6 -3.89 -20.81 7.28
CA THR A 6 -2.49 -21.16 7.02
C THR A 6 -1.57 -20.71 8.16
N SER A 7 -0.47 -21.44 8.34
CA SER A 7 0.50 -21.17 9.41
C SER A 7 1.74 -20.46 8.88
N ILE A 8 2.06 -19.29 9.43
CA ILE A 8 3.29 -18.54 9.11
C ILE A 8 4.32 -18.77 10.22
N LYS A 9 5.51 -19.25 9.86
CA LYS A 9 6.64 -19.37 10.81
C LYS A 9 7.32 -18.02 10.98
N VAL A 10 7.43 -17.58 12.23
CA VAL A 10 8.11 -16.32 12.61
C VAL A 10 9.00 -16.54 13.81
N SER A 11 9.94 -15.60 14.06
CA SER A 11 10.73 -15.63 15.29
C SER A 11 9.87 -15.31 16.51
N LYS A 12 10.29 -15.78 17.70
CA LYS A 12 9.62 -15.46 18.97
C LYS A 12 9.51 -13.95 19.19
N ALA A 13 10.59 -13.22 18.96
CA ALA A 13 10.61 -11.76 19.09
C ALA A 13 9.62 -11.06 18.15
N ALA A 14 9.48 -11.55 16.91
CA ALA A 14 8.50 -11.01 15.96
C ALA A 14 7.07 -11.25 16.44
N ARG A 15 6.74 -12.48 16.91
CA ARG A 15 5.43 -12.79 17.48
C ARG A 15 5.08 -11.91 18.68
N GLU A 16 6.02 -11.70 19.60
CA GLU A 16 5.82 -10.84 20.78
C GLU A 16 5.59 -9.38 20.40
N ARG A 17 6.34 -8.87 19.41
CA ARG A 17 6.13 -7.52 18.88
C ARG A 17 4.75 -7.38 18.23
N LEU A 18 4.35 -8.34 17.39
CA LEU A 18 3.02 -8.34 16.76
C LEU A 18 1.91 -8.43 17.80
N GLY A 19 2.10 -9.18 18.89
CA GLY A 19 1.13 -9.25 19.98
C GLY A 19 0.87 -7.90 20.65
N ARG A 20 1.93 -7.12 20.93
CA ARG A 20 1.78 -5.77 21.47
C ARG A 20 1.09 -4.83 20.49
N LEU A 21 1.48 -4.84 19.22
CA LEU A 21 0.84 -4.02 18.18
C LEU A 21 -0.64 -4.34 18.01
N ALA A 22 -1.00 -5.63 18.01
CA ALA A 22 -2.39 -6.05 17.92
C ALA A 22 -3.20 -5.56 19.11
N GLN A 23 -2.65 -5.64 20.33
CA GLN A 23 -3.30 -5.14 21.53
C GLN A 23 -3.51 -3.62 21.50
N GLU A 24 -2.50 -2.85 21.08
CA GLU A 24 -2.61 -1.39 20.92
C GLU A 24 -3.66 -1.01 19.87
N ASN A 25 -3.80 -1.80 18.80
CA ASN A 25 -4.79 -1.60 17.74
C ASN A 25 -6.18 -2.21 18.06
N GLY A 26 -6.36 -2.84 19.23
CA GLY A 26 -7.63 -3.49 19.59
C GLY A 26 -8.01 -4.68 18.69
N THR A 27 -7.03 -5.30 18.03
CA THR A 27 -7.21 -6.42 17.10
C THR A 27 -6.46 -7.67 17.57
N THR A 28 -6.49 -8.74 16.78
CA THR A 28 -5.69 -9.96 17.00
C THR A 28 -4.43 -9.96 16.13
N ILE A 29 -3.43 -10.78 16.46
CA ILE A 29 -2.24 -10.94 15.58
C ILE A 29 -2.67 -11.35 14.17
N ARG A 30 -3.70 -12.20 14.05
CA ARG A 30 -4.26 -12.60 12.76
C ARG A 30 -4.82 -11.39 12.01
N GLY A 31 -5.72 -10.63 12.65
CA GLY A 31 -6.32 -9.44 12.05
C GLY A 31 -5.28 -8.41 11.62
N LEU A 32 -4.26 -8.17 12.45
CA LEU A 32 -3.15 -7.28 12.10
C LEU A 32 -2.37 -7.75 10.86
N VAL A 33 -2.15 -9.06 10.70
CA VAL A 33 -1.45 -9.62 9.53
C VAL A 33 -2.32 -9.55 8.28
N GLU A 34 -3.62 -9.81 8.40
CA GLU A 34 -4.59 -9.69 7.31
C GLU A 34 -4.71 -8.24 6.85
N GLU A 35 -4.81 -7.28 7.78
CA GLU A 35 -4.80 -5.85 7.49
C GLU A 35 -3.50 -5.42 6.78
N LEU A 36 -2.34 -5.90 7.26
CA LEU A 36 -1.06 -5.61 6.63
C LEU A 36 -0.99 -6.14 5.19
N ALA A 37 -1.49 -7.36 4.96
CA ALA A 37 -1.53 -7.96 3.63
C ALA A 37 -2.48 -7.19 2.70
N ALA A 38 -3.64 -6.75 3.20
CA ALA A 38 -4.60 -5.99 2.42
C ALA A 38 -4.14 -4.55 2.12
N ALA A 39 -3.38 -3.92 3.02
CA ALA A 39 -2.97 -2.53 2.90
C ALA A 39 -1.85 -2.30 1.86
N ARG A 40 -1.06 -3.33 1.55
CA ARG A 40 0.15 -3.20 0.75
C ARG A 40 0.04 -3.98 -0.56
N LEU A 41 0.03 -3.23 -1.65
CA LEU A 41 0.19 -3.80 -2.98
C LEU A 41 1.62 -4.31 -3.17
N THR A 42 1.74 -5.46 -3.81
CA THR A 42 3.00 -5.98 -4.33
C THR A 42 3.51 -5.10 -5.47
N ARG A 43 4.78 -5.28 -5.86
CA ARG A 43 5.37 -4.56 -6.99
C ARG A 43 4.61 -4.81 -8.29
N THR A 44 4.18 -6.05 -8.52
CA THR A 44 3.41 -6.43 -9.70
C THR A 44 2.05 -5.73 -9.73
N GLU A 45 1.31 -5.75 -8.61
CA GLU A 45 0.01 -5.10 -8.53
C GLU A 45 0.12 -3.57 -8.64
N LEU A 46 1.20 -2.96 -8.14
CA LEU A 46 1.48 -1.54 -8.35
C LEU A 46 1.71 -1.22 -9.83
N HIS A 47 2.49 -2.04 -10.53
CA HIS A 47 2.72 -1.87 -11.96
C HIS A 47 1.40 -2.00 -12.75
N GLU A 48 0.62 -3.04 -12.50
CA GLU A 48 -0.69 -3.22 -13.12
C GLU A 48 -1.64 -2.06 -12.85
N ARG A 49 -1.64 -1.53 -11.62
CA ARG A 49 -2.41 -0.34 -11.27
C ARG A 49 -1.94 0.88 -12.06
N GLY A 50 -0.63 1.05 -12.26
CA GLY A 50 -0.05 2.11 -13.09
C GLY A 50 -0.52 2.02 -14.54
N GLU A 51 -0.44 0.83 -15.14
CA GLU A 51 -0.88 0.60 -16.52
C GLU A 51 -2.38 0.84 -16.70
N ARG A 52 -3.22 0.40 -15.75
CA ARG A 52 -4.66 0.71 -15.76
C ARG A 52 -4.91 2.22 -15.68
N ALA A 53 -4.15 2.94 -14.85
CA ALA A 53 -4.27 4.39 -14.75
C ALA A 53 -3.85 5.06 -16.07
N ARG A 54 -2.72 4.67 -16.67
CA ARG A 54 -2.25 5.19 -17.96
C ARG A 54 -3.29 4.97 -19.06
N ALA A 55 -3.86 3.76 -19.15
CA ALA A 55 -4.91 3.45 -20.11
C ALA A 55 -6.16 4.32 -19.91
N TYR A 56 -6.60 4.52 -18.66
CA TYR A 56 -7.73 5.39 -18.34
C TYR A 56 -7.48 6.85 -18.74
N LEU A 57 -6.29 7.38 -18.46
CA LEU A 57 -5.92 8.76 -18.80
C LEU A 57 -5.90 8.97 -20.33
N ARG A 58 -5.39 7.99 -21.06
CA ARG A 58 -5.44 7.98 -22.53
C ARG A 58 -6.88 7.95 -23.05
N GLU A 59 -7.70 7.02 -22.56
CA GLU A 59 -9.06 6.80 -23.06
C GLU A 59 -9.99 7.97 -22.75
N HIS A 60 -9.93 8.51 -21.53
CA HIS A 60 -10.90 9.50 -21.05
C HIS A 60 -10.41 10.94 -21.08
N MET A 61 -9.09 11.17 -21.10
CA MET A 61 -8.51 12.51 -21.14
C MET A 61 -7.63 12.77 -22.37
N GLY A 62 -7.39 11.77 -23.22
CA GLY A 62 -6.53 11.92 -24.40
C GLY A 62 -5.06 12.20 -24.06
N VAL A 63 -4.65 11.91 -22.82
CA VAL A 63 -3.28 12.14 -22.33
C VAL A 63 -2.52 10.82 -22.34
N GLU A 64 -1.43 10.78 -23.10
CA GLU A 64 -0.45 9.70 -23.05
C GLU A 64 0.61 10.03 -22.01
N LEU A 65 0.79 9.15 -21.03
CA LEU A 65 1.89 9.23 -20.07
C LEU A 65 2.95 8.20 -20.42
N THR A 66 4.18 8.66 -20.44
CA THR A 66 5.37 7.85 -20.73
C THR A 66 6.23 7.70 -19.49
N ASP A 67 7.18 6.77 -19.51
CA ASP A 67 8.12 6.59 -18.40
C ASP A 67 8.97 7.86 -18.14
N ALA A 68 9.15 8.71 -19.16
CA ALA A 68 9.84 10.00 -19.02
C ALA A 68 9.09 10.99 -18.12
N ASP A 69 7.77 10.82 -17.97
CA ASP A 69 6.92 11.69 -17.17
C ASP A 69 6.89 11.30 -15.68
N GLU A 70 7.42 10.13 -15.33
CA GLU A 70 7.36 9.61 -13.95
C GLU A 70 8.15 10.47 -12.96
N GLU A 71 9.39 10.83 -13.31
CA GLU A 71 10.26 11.60 -12.41
C GLU A 71 9.75 13.06 -12.24
N PRO A 72 9.38 13.80 -13.31
CA PRO A 72 8.66 15.08 -13.17
C PRO A 72 7.37 14.97 -12.35
N GLY A 73 6.57 13.93 -12.59
CA GLY A 73 5.32 13.68 -11.87
C GLY A 73 5.56 13.43 -10.38
N ARG A 74 6.58 12.64 -10.02
CA ARG A 74 6.98 12.40 -8.63
C ARG A 74 7.36 13.70 -7.93
N ARG A 75 8.21 14.52 -8.55
CA ARG A 75 8.62 15.82 -7.99
C ARG A 75 7.43 16.74 -7.75
N LEU A 76 6.48 16.78 -8.68
CA LEU A 76 5.27 17.57 -8.54
C LEU A 76 4.42 17.07 -7.36
N LEU A 77 4.21 15.76 -7.25
CA LEU A 77 3.45 15.16 -6.16
C LEU A 77 4.10 15.46 -4.79
N ASP A 78 5.42 15.28 -4.67
CA ASP A 78 6.16 15.58 -3.45
C ASP A 78 6.05 17.05 -3.06
N ALA A 79 6.09 17.97 -4.03
CA ALA A 79 5.89 19.38 -3.78
C ALA A 79 4.46 19.70 -3.33
N ILE A 80 3.44 18.99 -3.84
CA ILE A 80 2.05 19.15 -3.40
C ILE A 80 1.88 18.63 -1.97
N THR A 81 2.37 17.42 -1.67
CA THR A 81 2.21 16.79 -0.35
C THR A 81 2.99 17.55 0.73
N ALA A 82 4.17 18.09 0.41
CA ALA A 82 4.92 18.95 1.30
C ALA A 82 4.19 20.26 1.63
N ARG A 83 3.43 20.83 0.68
CA ARG A 83 2.59 22.02 0.91
C ARG A 83 1.31 21.69 1.68
N SER A 84 0.75 20.49 1.51
CA SER A 84 -0.47 20.01 2.14
C SER A 84 -0.25 19.39 3.53
N GLY A 85 0.82 19.77 4.25
CA GLY A 85 1.32 19.18 5.51
C GLY A 85 0.39 19.23 6.74
N GLY A 86 -0.91 19.04 6.58
CA GLY A 86 -1.86 18.74 7.65
C GLY A 86 -3.06 17.96 7.10
N SER A 87 -3.13 16.67 7.43
CA SER A 87 -4.24 15.72 7.17
C SER A 87 -4.31 15.04 5.79
N HIS A 88 -3.47 14.03 5.57
CA HIS A 88 -3.98 12.66 5.36
C HIS A 88 -2.85 11.64 5.54
N GLY A 89 -3.22 10.53 6.18
CA GLY A 89 -2.35 9.60 6.87
C GLY A 89 -1.40 8.83 5.97
N ALA A 90 -0.32 8.39 6.63
CA ALA A 90 0.62 7.40 6.15
C ALA A 90 -0.10 6.14 5.61
N ALA A 91 0.22 5.80 4.37
CA ALA A 91 0.14 4.43 3.87
C ALA A 91 1.49 4.12 3.22
N ALA A 92 2.38 3.54 4.03
CA ALA A 92 3.63 2.92 3.58
C ALA A 92 3.79 1.57 4.28
#